data_AF-A0A7C1TTX9-F1
#
_entry.id   AF-A0A7C1TTX9-F1
#
_cell.length_a   1.000
_cell.length_b   1.000
_cell.length_c   1.000
_cell.angle_alpha   90.00
_cell.angle_beta   90.00
_cell.angle_gamma   90.00
#
_symmetry.space_group_name_H-M   'P 1'
#
loop_
_entity.id
_entity.type
_entity.pdbx_description
1 polymer ?
#
loop_
_entity_poly.entity_id
_entity_poly.type
_entity_poly.pdbx_seq_one_letter_code
_entity_poly.pdbx_strand_id
1 'polypeptide(L)'
;MNCEKILRDAYNENKKNIKLPSKIKFSLKNKVLEIFMPQETTVANMQTDHGAFESWALAFMSWVDVAMVRLYWDPPKDPKEPNYQRFIYRVENFLNLFPKSFEIKDATLLKASERRGGRDLIMNVPSGNRDTSTIKNTAKLLSMSEDELERKIIEDGSLANKFGLNLLDRQLPVGLFHTCVNSNHRIFTGGKSAIDLWGANDDGKLYLFELKKYMKSPKLGIISELLFYTMVAKDIQDGTFTFQDKDIEEAGPSSPVNIIPETKSIAAYFLTPECHNHPLLDQNDRSIIDLLNDAMKDDFKRRKMKSPHRPIHFGKIGIHVKDQSFEFLVCE
;
A
#
# COMPACT_ATOMS: atom_id res chain seq x y z
N MET A 1 8.56 11.18 -27.27
CA MET A 1 9.79 11.40 -26.48
C MET A 1 10.04 10.14 -25.66
N ASN A 2 11.28 9.71 -25.42
CA ASN A 2 11.55 8.49 -24.65
C ASN A 2 11.40 8.78 -23.15
N CYS A 3 10.25 8.40 -22.55
CA CYS A 3 9.93 8.65 -21.15
C CYS A 3 10.94 8.02 -20.17
N GLU A 4 11.52 6.87 -20.50
CA GLU A 4 12.55 6.25 -19.67
C GLU A 4 13.80 7.12 -19.59
N LYS A 5 14.23 7.66 -20.75
CA LYS A 5 15.36 8.59 -20.80
C LYS A 5 15.07 9.85 -19.97
N ILE A 6 13.88 10.44 -20.11
CA ILE A 6 13.49 11.64 -19.35
C ILE A 6 13.57 11.38 -17.84
N LEU A 7 12.99 10.27 -17.38
CA LEU A 7 13.00 9.93 -15.95
C LEU A 7 14.42 9.67 -15.44
N ARG A 8 15.26 8.98 -16.22
CA ARG A 8 16.68 8.77 -15.89
C ARG A 8 17.45 10.07 -15.79
N ASP A 9 17.32 10.93 -16.81
CA ASP A 9 18.00 12.22 -16.90
C ASP A 9 17.57 13.14 -15.74
N ALA A 10 16.32 13.04 -15.28
CA ALA A 10 15.79 13.87 -14.20
C ALA A 10 16.18 13.38 -12.79
N TYR A 11 16.28 12.06 -12.57
CA TYR A 11 16.73 11.51 -11.29
C TYR A 11 18.22 11.76 -11.05
N ASN A 12 19.04 11.77 -12.10
CA ASN A 12 20.47 12.19 -12.18
C ASN A 12 21.46 11.75 -11.08
N GLU A 13 21.07 10.87 -10.15
CA GLU A 13 21.94 10.32 -9.12
C GLU A 13 22.32 8.86 -9.43
N ASN A 14 23.63 8.63 -9.59
CA ASN A 14 24.29 7.33 -9.45
C ASN A 14 24.04 6.19 -10.46
N LYS A 15 23.90 6.46 -11.77
CA LYS A 15 24.08 5.45 -12.85
C LYS A 15 23.31 4.11 -12.65
N LYS A 16 22.30 4.06 -11.79
CA LYS A 16 21.49 2.84 -11.56
C LYS A 16 20.46 2.75 -12.68
N ASN A 17 20.32 1.56 -13.27
CA ASN A 17 19.42 1.32 -14.39
C ASN A 17 17.95 1.40 -13.94
N ILE A 18 17.36 2.60 -13.99
CA ILE A 18 15.89 2.77 -13.93
C ILE A 18 15.31 2.19 -15.21
N LYS A 19 14.49 1.16 -15.13
CA LYS A 19 13.85 0.56 -16.30
C LYS A 19 12.34 0.69 -16.18
N LEU A 20 11.70 1.30 -17.17
CA LEU A 20 10.25 1.32 -17.22
C LEU A 20 9.73 -0.08 -17.53
N PRO A 21 8.56 -0.45 -16.98
CA PRO A 21 7.93 -1.73 -17.26
C PRO A 21 7.56 -1.81 -18.74
N SER A 22 7.97 -2.91 -19.39
CA SER A 22 7.74 -3.09 -20.84
C SER A 22 6.27 -3.21 -21.25
N LYS A 23 5.37 -3.55 -20.32
CA LYS A 23 3.94 -3.75 -20.59
C LYS A 23 3.09 -2.49 -20.39
N ILE A 24 3.59 -1.48 -19.66
CA ILE A 24 2.88 -0.21 -19.50
C ILE A 24 3.44 0.75 -20.55
N LYS A 25 2.57 1.49 -21.24
CA LYS A 25 3.03 2.50 -22.21
C LYS A 25 2.96 3.88 -21.56
N PHE A 26 4.06 4.63 -21.70
CA PHE A 26 4.19 5.98 -21.17
C PHE A 26 4.41 6.97 -22.32
N SER A 27 3.73 8.10 -22.29
CA SER A 27 3.95 9.21 -23.21
C SER A 27 3.92 10.52 -22.43
N LEU A 28 4.96 11.35 -22.58
CA LEU A 28 5.02 12.68 -21.96
C LEU A 28 5.01 13.75 -23.06
N LYS A 29 3.98 14.62 -23.03
CA LYS A 29 3.87 15.77 -23.93
C LYS A 29 3.26 16.94 -23.19
N ASN A 30 3.85 18.13 -23.32
CA ASN A 30 3.34 19.37 -22.71
C ASN A 30 3.06 19.23 -21.20
N LYS A 31 3.99 18.60 -20.45
CA LYS A 31 3.85 18.28 -19.01
C LYS A 31 2.65 17.39 -18.64
N VAL A 32 2.03 16.73 -19.62
CA VAL A 32 0.99 15.71 -19.41
C VAL A 32 1.60 14.33 -19.62
N LEU A 33 1.65 13.54 -18.55
CA LEU A 33 2.05 12.14 -18.61
C LEU A 33 0.83 11.27 -18.88
N GLU A 34 0.80 10.64 -20.03
CA GLU A 34 -0.16 9.61 -20.39
C GLU A 34 0.39 8.23 -19.99
N ILE A 35 -0.37 7.51 -19.17
CA ILE A 35 -0.10 6.13 -18.76
C ILE A 35 -1.20 5.24 -19.34
N PHE A 36 -0.81 4.31 -20.20
CA PHE A 36 -1.69 3.28 -20.73
C PHE A 36 -1.38 1.92 -20.11
N MET A 37 -2.40 1.32 -19.53
CA MET A 37 -2.36 -0.01 -18.92
C MET A 37 -3.14 -1.01 -19.81
N PRO A 38 -2.46 -1.87 -20.60
CA PRO A 38 -3.12 -2.95 -21.31
C PRO A 38 -3.83 -3.92 -20.36
N GLN A 39 -4.79 -4.69 -20.88
CA GLN A 39 -5.65 -5.58 -20.09
C GLN A 39 -4.87 -6.43 -19.07
N GLU A 40 -3.79 -7.08 -19.49
CA GLU A 40 -2.99 -7.97 -18.65
C GLU A 40 -2.30 -7.27 -17.47
N THR A 41 -2.12 -5.95 -17.55
CA THR A 41 -1.52 -5.14 -16.49
C THR A 41 -2.53 -4.73 -15.43
N THR A 42 -3.82 -4.65 -15.79
CA THR A 42 -4.91 -4.27 -14.86
C THR A 42 -5.32 -5.40 -13.91
N VAL A 43 -4.95 -6.63 -14.24
CA VAL A 43 -5.14 -7.84 -13.40
C VAL A 43 -3.82 -8.37 -12.83
N ALA A 44 -2.71 -7.69 -13.09
CA ALA A 44 -1.40 -8.07 -12.57
C ALA A 44 -1.29 -7.79 -11.06
N ASN A 45 -0.43 -8.54 -10.39
CA ASN A 45 -0.06 -8.23 -9.00
C ASN A 45 0.53 -6.81 -8.93
N MET A 46 -0.07 -5.96 -8.07
CA MET A 46 0.33 -4.55 -7.88
C MET A 46 1.76 -4.36 -7.37
N GLN A 47 2.36 -5.41 -6.79
CA GLN A 47 3.77 -5.41 -6.40
C GLN A 47 4.73 -5.42 -7.59
N THR A 48 4.27 -5.91 -8.74
CA THR A 48 5.09 -5.99 -9.94
C THR A 48 5.15 -4.62 -10.61
N ASP A 49 6.26 -4.33 -11.28
CA ASP A 49 6.42 -3.09 -12.05
C ASP A 49 5.29 -2.92 -13.10
N HIS A 50 4.66 -4.00 -13.55
CA HIS A 50 3.57 -3.96 -14.53
C HIS A 50 2.20 -3.63 -13.92
N GLY A 51 1.96 -3.88 -12.63
CA GLY A 51 0.67 -3.59 -11.97
C GLY A 51 0.65 -2.29 -11.17
N ALA A 52 1.79 -1.60 -11.06
CA ALA A 52 2.06 -0.52 -10.12
C ALA A 52 1.94 0.88 -10.75
N PHE A 53 0.77 1.25 -11.28
CA PHE A 53 0.63 2.54 -11.98
C PHE A 53 0.87 3.74 -11.05
N GLU A 54 0.47 3.64 -9.78
CA GLU A 54 0.62 4.67 -8.74
C GLU A 54 2.09 4.94 -8.50
N SER A 55 2.86 3.87 -8.31
CA SER A 55 4.31 3.93 -8.14
C SER A 55 4.98 4.70 -9.28
N TRP A 56 4.62 4.39 -10.53
CA TRP A 56 5.18 5.07 -11.69
C TRP A 56 4.67 6.51 -11.83
N ALA A 57 3.38 6.75 -11.62
CA ALA A 57 2.81 8.10 -11.63
C ALA A 57 3.52 9.01 -10.63
N LEU A 58 3.68 8.55 -9.39
CA LEU A 58 4.37 9.28 -8.32
C LEU A 58 5.84 9.51 -8.66
N ALA A 59 6.54 8.50 -9.21
CA ALA A 59 7.92 8.69 -9.65
C ALA A 59 8.04 9.81 -10.69
N PHE A 60 7.16 9.84 -11.69
CA PHE A 60 7.18 10.93 -12.66
C PHE A 60 6.79 12.28 -12.03
N MET A 61 5.82 12.33 -11.12
CA MET A 61 5.42 13.56 -10.44
C MET A 61 6.52 14.11 -9.51
N SER A 62 7.30 13.24 -8.89
CA SER A 62 8.42 13.61 -8.00
C SER A 62 9.63 14.11 -8.77
N TRP A 63 10.01 13.38 -9.83
CA TRP A 63 11.31 13.56 -10.48
C TRP A 63 11.22 14.34 -11.78
N VAL A 64 10.05 14.40 -12.42
CA VAL A 64 9.85 15.08 -13.72
C VAL A 64 8.84 16.21 -13.54
N ASP A 65 8.99 17.29 -14.31
CA ASP A 65 8.04 18.41 -14.35
C ASP A 65 6.73 17.99 -15.06
N VAL A 66 5.90 17.24 -14.33
CA VAL A 66 4.58 16.77 -14.74
C VAL A 66 3.51 17.59 -14.03
N ALA A 67 2.67 18.26 -14.82
CA ALA A 67 1.53 19.02 -14.31
C ALA A 67 0.28 18.14 -14.15
N MET A 68 0.13 17.12 -15.01
CA MET A 68 -1.03 16.23 -15.03
C MET A 68 -0.62 14.81 -15.43
N VAL A 69 -1.13 13.82 -14.70
CA VAL A 69 -1.09 12.40 -15.08
C VAL A 69 -2.47 11.99 -15.60
N ARG A 70 -2.53 11.46 -16.81
CA ARG A 70 -3.74 10.93 -17.42
C ARG A 70 -3.64 9.41 -17.56
N LEU A 71 -4.46 8.69 -16.81
CA LEU A 71 -4.54 7.23 -16.88
C LEU A 71 -5.64 6.76 -17.83
N TYR A 72 -5.36 5.70 -18.58
CA TYR A 72 -6.37 4.94 -19.32
C TYR A 72 -5.92 3.48 -19.45
N TRP A 73 -6.89 2.58 -19.61
CA TRP A 73 -6.62 1.15 -19.59
C TRP A 73 -7.64 0.36 -20.41
N ASP A 74 -7.24 -0.85 -20.80
CA ASP A 74 -8.18 -1.82 -21.35
C ASP A 74 -8.74 -2.67 -20.19
N PRO A 75 -10.06 -2.74 -19.99
CA PRO A 75 -10.65 -3.60 -18.96
C PRO A 75 -10.46 -5.10 -19.32
N PRO A 76 -10.39 -5.99 -18.32
CA PRO A 76 -10.49 -7.43 -18.56
C PRO A 76 -11.86 -7.83 -19.09
N LYS A 77 -11.92 -9.02 -19.68
CA LYS A 77 -13.17 -9.63 -20.13
C LYS A 77 -14.18 -9.81 -19.00
N ASP A 78 -13.69 -10.22 -17.84
CA ASP A 78 -14.50 -10.31 -16.62
C ASP A 78 -14.26 -9.07 -15.75
N PRO A 79 -15.22 -8.12 -15.70
CA PRO A 79 -15.08 -6.94 -14.87
C PRO A 79 -15.12 -7.27 -13.38
N LYS A 80 -15.57 -8.46 -12.97
CA LYS A 80 -15.60 -8.88 -11.56
C LYS A 80 -14.33 -9.58 -11.10
N GLU A 81 -13.32 -9.68 -11.99
CA GLU A 81 -12.04 -10.29 -11.63
C GLU A 81 -11.43 -9.54 -10.41
N PRO A 82 -11.05 -10.24 -9.33
CA PRO A 82 -10.71 -9.55 -8.09
C PRO A 82 -9.46 -8.66 -8.13
N ASN A 83 -8.45 -8.95 -8.96
CA ASN A 83 -7.31 -8.06 -9.13
C ASN A 83 -7.69 -6.79 -9.90
N TYR A 84 -8.62 -6.86 -10.83
CA TYR A 84 -9.18 -5.71 -11.52
C TYR A 84 -10.03 -4.84 -10.61
N GLN A 85 -10.82 -5.46 -9.71
CA GLN A 85 -11.54 -4.71 -8.68
C GLN A 85 -10.59 -3.95 -7.75
N ARG A 86 -9.44 -4.57 -7.39
CA ARG A 86 -8.36 -3.87 -6.68
C ARG A 86 -7.74 -2.76 -7.52
N PHE A 87 -7.51 -2.97 -8.81
CA PHE A 87 -7.02 -1.93 -9.71
C PHE A 87 -7.97 -0.73 -9.77
N ILE A 88 -9.27 -0.94 -9.98
CA ILE A 88 -10.25 0.15 -9.99
C ILE A 88 -10.28 0.86 -8.64
N TYR A 89 -10.32 0.13 -7.53
CA TYR A 89 -10.28 0.71 -6.19
C TYR A 89 -9.06 1.61 -5.97
N ARG A 90 -7.88 1.18 -6.44
CA ARG A 90 -6.65 1.96 -6.39
C ARG A 90 -6.73 3.22 -7.26
N VAL A 91 -7.25 3.11 -8.48
CA VAL A 91 -7.48 4.26 -9.38
C VAL A 91 -8.40 5.30 -8.74
N GLU A 92 -9.51 4.86 -8.12
CA GLU A 92 -10.43 5.77 -7.43
C GLU A 92 -9.78 6.49 -6.25
N ASN A 93 -9.01 5.78 -5.43
CA ASN A 93 -8.31 6.40 -4.32
C ASN A 93 -7.20 7.36 -4.80
N PHE A 94 -6.46 6.99 -5.84
CA PHE A 94 -5.43 7.87 -6.42
C PHE A 94 -6.04 9.16 -7.01
N LEU A 95 -7.21 9.06 -7.66
CA LEU A 95 -7.99 10.21 -8.11
C LEU A 95 -8.42 11.12 -6.96
N ASN A 96 -8.82 10.55 -5.82
CA ASN A 96 -9.19 11.32 -4.64
C ASN A 96 -7.99 11.99 -3.96
N LEU A 97 -6.81 11.36 -4.00
CA LEU A 97 -5.58 11.90 -3.42
C LEU A 97 -5.03 13.07 -4.24
N PHE A 98 -5.04 12.95 -5.58
CA PHE A 98 -4.43 13.90 -6.51
C PHE A 98 -5.43 14.56 -7.48
N PRO A 99 -6.54 15.17 -7.01
CA PRO A 99 -7.63 15.61 -7.88
C PRO A 99 -7.25 16.76 -8.84
N LYS A 100 -6.12 17.44 -8.61
CA LYS A 100 -5.60 18.53 -9.47
C LYS A 100 -4.53 18.08 -10.47
N SER A 101 -3.96 16.89 -10.28
CA SER A 101 -2.77 16.42 -10.99
C SER A 101 -2.92 15.00 -11.51
N PHE A 102 -4.08 14.38 -11.33
CA PHE A 102 -4.42 13.07 -11.87
C PHE A 102 -5.84 13.08 -12.44
N GLU A 103 -6.00 12.52 -13.63
CA GLU A 103 -7.29 12.32 -14.28
C GLU A 103 -7.36 10.97 -14.99
N ILE A 104 -8.59 10.53 -15.26
CA ILE A 104 -8.87 9.29 -16.00
C ILE A 104 -9.47 9.70 -17.35
N LYS A 105 -8.92 9.16 -18.44
CA LYS A 105 -9.38 9.49 -19.79
C LYS A 105 -10.83 9.08 -20.05
N ASP A 106 -11.24 7.94 -19.51
CA ASP A 106 -12.61 7.44 -19.55
C ASP A 106 -13.09 7.05 -18.14
N ALA A 107 -13.75 7.99 -17.46
CA ALA A 107 -14.28 7.78 -16.13
C ALA A 107 -15.46 6.78 -16.09
N THR A 108 -16.04 6.40 -17.24
CA THR A 108 -17.14 5.43 -17.27
C THR A 108 -16.69 4.03 -16.86
N LEU A 109 -15.40 3.72 -17.01
CA LEU A 109 -14.80 2.46 -16.58
C LEU A 109 -14.91 2.25 -15.05
N LEU A 110 -15.00 3.32 -14.27
CA LEU A 110 -15.19 3.21 -12.81
C LEU A 110 -16.57 2.67 -12.42
N LYS A 111 -17.54 2.60 -13.35
CA LYS A 111 -18.85 1.99 -13.10
C LYS A 111 -18.77 0.49 -12.83
N ALA A 112 -17.66 -0.16 -13.22
CA ALA A 112 -17.41 -1.57 -12.93
C ALA A 112 -16.99 -1.83 -11.47
N SER A 113 -16.77 -0.78 -10.66
CA SER A 113 -16.38 -0.91 -9.25
C SER A 113 -17.51 -1.55 -8.43
N GLU A 114 -17.33 -2.80 -8.02
CA GLU A 114 -18.32 -3.55 -7.23
C GLU A 114 -18.54 -2.91 -5.85
N ARG A 115 -17.51 -2.24 -5.29
CA ARG A 115 -17.66 -1.52 -4.01
C ARG A 115 -18.60 -0.33 -4.07
N ARG A 116 -18.83 0.28 -5.25
CA ARG A 116 -19.74 1.43 -5.39
C ARG A 116 -21.20 1.03 -5.25
N GLY A 117 -21.53 -0.23 -5.57
CA GLY A 117 -22.87 -0.78 -5.48
C GLY A 117 -23.09 -1.70 -4.28
N GLY A 118 -22.02 -2.08 -3.57
CA GLY A 118 -22.08 -2.96 -2.42
C GLY A 118 -22.80 -2.30 -1.24
N ARG A 119 -23.86 -2.97 -0.77
CA ARG A 119 -24.33 -2.83 0.61
C ARG A 119 -23.58 -3.88 1.42
N ASP A 120 -23.08 -3.50 2.58
CA ASP A 120 -22.34 -4.39 3.50
C ASP A 120 -21.05 -4.96 2.89
N LEU A 121 -20.01 -4.13 2.86
CA LEU A 121 -18.68 -4.50 2.41
C LEU A 121 -17.89 -5.10 3.58
N ILE A 122 -17.66 -6.40 3.51
CA ILE A 122 -17.14 -7.21 4.61
C ILE A 122 -15.68 -7.61 4.36
N MET A 123 -14.82 -7.30 5.33
CA MET A 123 -13.44 -7.75 5.39
C MET A 123 -13.36 -9.17 5.95
N ASN A 124 -12.40 -9.96 5.46
CA ASN A 124 -12.06 -11.21 6.13
C ASN A 124 -11.09 -10.99 7.29
N VAL A 125 -11.15 -11.90 8.27
CA VAL A 125 -10.26 -11.94 9.43
C VAL A 125 -9.20 -13.04 9.28
N PRO A 126 -8.08 -12.99 10.02
CA PRO A 126 -7.12 -14.09 10.06
C PRO A 126 -7.83 -15.41 10.44
N SER A 127 -7.66 -16.46 9.65
CA SER A 127 -8.26 -17.78 9.89
C SER A 127 -7.18 -18.83 10.17
N GLY A 128 -7.28 -19.53 11.31
CA GLY A 128 -6.42 -20.66 11.68
C GLY A 128 -5.26 -20.32 12.61
N ASN A 129 -4.68 -21.36 13.23
CA ASN A 129 -3.46 -21.22 14.02
C ASN A 129 -2.31 -20.87 13.07
N ARG A 130 -1.73 -19.68 13.24
CA ARG A 130 -0.52 -19.29 12.51
C ARG A 130 0.63 -20.22 12.90
N ASP A 131 1.51 -20.51 11.94
CA ASP A 131 2.72 -21.25 12.24
C ASP A 131 3.60 -20.41 13.19
N THR A 132 3.73 -20.91 14.43
CA THR A 132 4.54 -20.35 15.51
C THR A 132 5.86 -21.12 15.70
N SER A 133 6.25 -21.94 14.71
CA SER A 133 7.51 -22.68 14.80
C SER A 133 8.68 -21.71 14.87
N THR A 134 9.54 -21.93 15.86
CA THR A 134 10.71 -21.10 16.11
C THR A 134 11.69 -21.21 14.95
N ILE A 135 12.16 -20.07 14.44
CA ILE A 135 13.14 -20.07 13.35
C ILE A 135 14.49 -20.55 13.89
N LYS A 136 15.13 -21.48 13.18
CA LYS A 136 16.50 -21.89 13.49
C LYS A 136 17.43 -20.67 13.38
N ASN A 137 18.05 -20.29 14.50
CA ASN A 137 18.86 -19.07 14.68
C ASN A 137 20.16 -19.00 13.83
N THR A 138 20.34 -19.92 12.88
CA THR A 138 21.55 -20.05 12.04
C THR A 138 21.41 -19.48 10.63
N ALA A 139 20.20 -19.11 10.19
CA ALA A 139 19.99 -18.52 8.88
C ALA A 139 20.50 -17.07 8.83
N LYS A 140 21.27 -16.71 7.78
CA LYS A 140 21.64 -15.30 7.55
C LYS A 140 20.39 -14.51 7.16
N LEU A 141 20.21 -13.32 7.71
CA LEU A 141 19.05 -12.46 7.45
C LEU A 141 18.80 -12.22 5.94
N LEU A 142 19.87 -12.08 5.16
CA LEU A 142 19.81 -11.89 3.70
C LEU A 142 19.32 -13.12 2.91
N SER A 143 19.30 -14.30 3.53
CA SER A 143 18.81 -15.55 2.92
C SER A 143 17.40 -15.94 3.35
N MET A 144 16.81 -15.22 4.31
CA MET A 144 15.45 -15.49 4.79
C MET A 144 14.40 -15.10 3.74
N SER A 145 13.35 -15.91 3.66
CA SER A 145 12.10 -15.54 3.00
C SER A 145 11.38 -14.42 3.76
N GLU A 146 10.41 -13.78 3.12
CA GLU A 146 9.60 -12.72 3.77
C GLU A 146 8.81 -13.28 4.97
N ASP A 147 8.22 -14.48 4.84
CA ASP A 147 7.55 -15.17 5.96
C ASP A 147 8.49 -15.47 7.15
N GLU A 148 9.74 -15.88 6.88
CA GLU A 148 10.76 -16.04 7.94
C GLU A 148 11.13 -14.70 8.58
N LEU A 149 11.27 -13.64 7.79
CA LEU A 149 11.56 -12.31 8.34
C LEU A 149 10.40 -11.79 9.20
N GLU A 150 9.15 -11.95 8.77
CA GLU A 150 7.98 -11.57 9.56
C GLU A 150 7.95 -12.28 10.91
N ARG A 151 8.07 -13.61 10.92
CA ARG A 151 8.14 -14.40 12.15
C ARG A 151 9.28 -13.93 13.06
N LYS A 152 10.48 -13.71 12.49
CA LYS A 152 11.63 -13.24 13.25
C LYS A 152 11.37 -11.87 13.89
N ILE A 153 10.72 -10.96 13.17
CA ILE A 153 10.42 -9.60 13.66
C ILE A 153 9.41 -9.66 14.81
N ILE A 154 8.40 -10.54 14.72
CA ILE A 154 7.45 -10.77 15.83
C ILE A 154 8.17 -11.34 17.07
N GLU A 155 8.98 -12.39 16.89
CA GLU A 155 9.69 -13.08 17.98
C GLU A 155 10.69 -12.16 18.71
N ASP A 156 11.39 -11.31 17.95
CA ASP A 156 12.45 -10.45 18.46
C ASP A 156 11.91 -9.22 19.21
N GLY A 157 10.69 -8.76 18.89
CA GLY A 157 10.04 -7.65 19.58
C GLY A 157 10.68 -6.27 19.38
N SER A 158 11.82 -6.16 18.70
CA SER A 158 12.50 -4.86 18.48
C SER A 158 11.63 -3.86 17.73
N LEU A 159 10.84 -4.32 16.76
CA LEU A 159 9.92 -3.45 16.03
C LEU A 159 8.83 -2.89 16.96
N ALA A 160 8.25 -3.74 17.82
CA ALA A 160 7.26 -3.30 18.80
C ALA A 160 7.86 -2.26 19.76
N ASN A 161 9.03 -2.54 20.33
CA ASN A 161 9.72 -1.63 21.23
C ASN A 161 10.06 -0.29 20.55
N LYS A 162 10.53 -0.32 19.30
CA LYS A 162 10.93 0.87 18.55
C LYS A 162 9.77 1.82 18.27
N PHE A 163 8.59 1.28 18.01
CA PHE A 163 7.39 2.05 17.68
C PHE A 163 6.44 2.20 18.88
N GLY A 164 6.82 1.70 20.06
CA GLY A 164 5.98 1.72 21.26
C GLY A 164 4.65 0.99 21.06
N LEU A 165 4.69 -0.16 20.39
CA LEU A 165 3.51 -0.95 20.06
C LEU A 165 3.15 -1.88 21.22
N ASN A 166 1.88 -1.86 21.63
CA ASN A 166 1.33 -2.80 22.61
C ASN A 166 0.81 -4.07 21.93
N LEU A 167 0.55 -3.98 20.63
CA LEU A 167 0.20 -5.09 19.77
C LEU A 167 1.04 -5.01 18.50
N LEU A 168 1.67 -6.12 18.14
CA LEU A 168 2.31 -6.32 16.85
C LEU A 168 1.96 -7.72 16.38
N ASP A 169 1.48 -7.83 15.15
CA ASP A 169 1.05 -9.09 14.56
C ASP A 169 1.31 -9.10 13.04
N ARG A 170 1.23 -10.28 12.43
CA ARG A 170 1.58 -10.51 11.02
C ARG A 170 0.42 -10.94 10.16
N GLN A 171 0.54 -10.74 8.85
CA GLN A 171 -0.38 -11.26 7.85
C GLN A 171 -1.85 -10.89 8.13
N LEU A 172 -2.15 -9.58 8.14
CA LEU A 172 -3.54 -9.09 8.25
C LEU A 172 -4.25 -9.17 6.89
N PRO A 173 -5.28 -10.01 6.73
CA PRO A 173 -5.93 -10.20 5.43
C PRO A 173 -6.64 -8.93 4.93
N VAL A 174 -6.65 -8.78 3.61
CA VAL A 174 -7.28 -7.62 2.92
C VAL A 174 -8.26 -8.06 1.82
N GLY A 175 -8.89 -9.22 2.02
CA GLY A 175 -9.99 -9.68 1.19
C GLY A 175 -11.25 -8.89 1.51
N LEU A 176 -11.98 -8.49 0.46
CA LEU A 176 -13.23 -7.75 0.55
C LEU A 176 -14.33 -8.57 -0.12
N PHE A 177 -15.49 -8.60 0.51
CA PHE A 177 -16.62 -9.41 0.10
C PHE A 177 -17.93 -8.63 0.21
N HIS A 178 -18.91 -8.97 -0.63
CA HIS A 178 -20.29 -8.52 -0.47
C HIS A 178 -20.98 -9.35 0.60
N THR A 179 -21.60 -8.72 1.60
CA THR A 179 -22.48 -9.33 2.62
C THR A 179 -21.86 -10.40 3.55
N CYS A 180 -21.00 -11.29 3.06
CA CYS A 180 -20.33 -12.33 3.85
C CYS A 180 -19.04 -12.84 3.18
N VAL A 181 -18.12 -13.36 3.99
CA VAL A 181 -16.83 -13.91 3.55
C VAL A 181 -17.05 -15.30 2.95
N ASN A 182 -17.23 -15.32 1.63
CA ASN A 182 -17.41 -16.52 0.81
C ASN A 182 -16.80 -16.27 -0.59
N SER A 183 -16.23 -17.28 -1.24
CA SER A 183 -15.70 -17.18 -2.61
C SER A 183 -16.69 -16.58 -3.60
N ASN A 184 -17.99 -16.86 -3.49
CA ASN A 184 -19.03 -16.34 -4.40
C ASN A 184 -19.31 -14.84 -4.22
N HIS A 185 -18.92 -14.30 -3.08
CA HIS A 185 -19.14 -12.90 -2.71
C HIS A 185 -17.87 -12.06 -2.81
N ARG A 186 -16.78 -12.65 -3.32
CA ARG A 186 -15.46 -12.05 -3.33
C ARG A 186 -15.38 -10.87 -4.29
N ILE A 187 -14.94 -9.73 -3.78
CA ILE A 187 -14.62 -8.52 -4.54
C ILE A 187 -13.10 -8.39 -4.72
N PHE A 188 -12.35 -8.46 -3.62
CA PHE A 188 -10.88 -8.44 -3.66
C PHE A 188 -10.31 -9.84 -3.47
N THR A 189 -9.10 -10.10 -3.99
CA THR A 189 -8.45 -11.38 -3.68
C THR A 189 -8.26 -11.51 -2.16
N GLY A 190 -8.32 -12.74 -1.67
CA GLY A 190 -8.05 -13.11 -0.27
C GLY A 190 -7.06 -14.27 -0.22
N GLY A 191 -6.68 -14.73 0.97
CA GLY A 191 -5.64 -15.74 1.15
C GLY A 191 -4.27 -15.07 1.29
N LYS A 192 -3.34 -15.31 0.35
CA LYS A 192 -1.97 -14.76 0.36
C LYS A 192 -1.86 -13.23 0.16
N SER A 193 -2.98 -12.51 0.20
CA SER A 193 -2.95 -11.05 0.19
C SER A 193 -3.26 -10.57 1.58
N ALA A 194 -2.22 -10.09 2.23
CA ALA A 194 -2.25 -9.62 3.59
C ALA A 194 -1.21 -8.53 3.76
N ILE A 195 -1.46 -7.62 4.70
CA ILE A 195 -0.44 -6.70 5.19
C ILE A 195 0.57 -7.51 5.99
N ASP A 196 1.85 -7.41 5.63
CA ASP A 196 2.91 -8.26 6.18
C ASP A 196 2.98 -8.16 7.71
N LEU A 197 3.07 -6.93 8.24
CA LEU A 197 2.99 -6.67 9.68
C LEU A 197 2.08 -5.47 9.97
N TRP A 198 1.37 -5.55 11.08
CA TRP A 198 0.53 -4.46 11.58
C TRP A 198 0.61 -4.41 13.10
N GLY A 199 0.37 -3.24 13.66
CA GLY A 199 0.37 -3.07 15.11
C GLY A 199 -0.39 -1.83 15.55
N ALA A 200 -0.56 -1.71 16.86
CA ALA A 200 -1.25 -0.57 17.46
C ALA A 200 -0.61 -0.20 18.80
N ASN A 201 -0.77 1.07 19.18
CA ASN A 201 -0.39 1.60 20.47
C ASN A 201 -1.59 2.25 21.18
N ASP A 202 -1.42 2.57 22.47
CA ASP A 202 -2.49 3.17 23.30
C ASP A 202 -2.89 4.58 22.86
N ASP A 203 -2.08 5.25 22.04
CA ASP A 203 -2.43 6.55 21.45
C ASP A 203 -3.52 6.44 20.37
N GLY A 204 -3.95 5.22 20.04
CA GLY A 204 -4.92 4.96 18.98
C GLY A 204 -4.30 5.14 17.59
N LYS A 205 -3.00 4.87 17.41
CA LYS A 205 -2.37 4.82 16.09
C LYS A 205 -2.23 3.38 15.62
N LEU A 206 -2.71 3.11 14.42
CA LEU A 206 -2.45 1.91 13.64
C LEU A 206 -1.13 2.07 12.88
N TYR A 207 -0.30 1.05 12.95
CA TYR A 207 0.95 0.94 12.20
C TYR A 207 0.80 -0.17 11.17
N LEU A 208 1.12 0.13 9.91
CA LEU A 208 1.18 -0.84 8.81
C LEU A 208 2.62 -0.91 8.31
N PHE A 209 3.13 -2.12 8.11
CA PHE A 209 4.47 -2.32 7.58
C PHE A 209 4.41 -3.22 6.35
N GLU A 210 4.99 -2.74 5.26
CA GLU A 210 5.24 -3.52 4.06
C GLU A 210 6.72 -3.93 4.05
N LEU A 211 6.96 -5.23 4.08
CA LEU A 211 8.28 -5.80 4.18
C LEU A 211 8.77 -6.22 2.81
N LYS A 212 10.04 -5.97 2.50
CA LYS A 212 10.72 -6.67 1.39
C LYS A 212 12.03 -7.23 1.85
N LYS A 213 12.26 -8.49 1.49
CA LYS A 213 13.58 -9.09 1.63
C LYS A 213 14.59 -8.42 0.70
N TYR A 214 15.87 -8.71 0.93
CA TYR A 214 16.93 -8.29 0.04
C TYR A 214 16.66 -8.72 -1.41
N MET A 215 16.76 -7.78 -2.35
CA MET A 215 16.66 -8.03 -3.78
C MET A 215 17.70 -7.24 -4.55
N LYS A 216 18.33 -7.87 -5.55
CA LYS A 216 19.28 -7.19 -6.46
C LYS A 216 18.62 -6.09 -7.29
N SER A 217 17.33 -6.23 -7.57
CA SER A 217 16.53 -5.27 -8.35
C SER A 217 15.23 -4.99 -7.62
N PRO A 218 15.25 -4.10 -6.60
CA PRO A 218 14.06 -3.71 -5.85
C PRO A 218 12.98 -3.20 -6.79
N LYS A 219 11.71 -3.47 -6.44
CA LYS A 219 10.54 -3.14 -7.26
C LYS A 219 9.85 -1.91 -6.70
N LEU A 220 9.39 -1.03 -7.59
CA LEU A 220 8.69 0.18 -7.16
C LEU A 220 7.24 -0.11 -6.74
N GLY A 221 6.70 -1.29 -7.10
CA GLY A 221 5.34 -1.71 -6.76
C GLY A 221 5.04 -1.83 -5.27
N ILE A 222 6.07 -1.87 -4.41
CA ILE A 222 5.93 -1.79 -2.95
C ILE A 222 5.10 -0.56 -2.53
N ILE A 223 5.24 0.58 -3.23
CA ILE A 223 4.48 1.80 -2.94
C ILE A 223 2.99 1.61 -3.22
N SER A 224 2.67 1.00 -4.36
CA SER A 224 1.28 0.75 -4.77
C SER A 224 0.59 -0.19 -3.77
N GLU A 225 1.32 -1.18 -3.26
CA GLU A 225 0.84 -2.11 -2.25
C GLU A 225 0.61 -1.45 -0.89
N LEU A 226 1.60 -0.76 -0.34
CA LEU A 226 1.44 -0.08 0.95
C LEU A 226 0.35 1.01 0.89
N LEU A 227 0.24 1.71 -0.24
CA LEU A 227 -0.86 2.66 -0.46
C LEU A 227 -2.21 1.97 -0.48
N PHE A 228 -2.35 0.85 -1.20
CA PHE A 228 -3.57 0.04 -1.21
C PHE A 228 -3.96 -0.39 0.20
N TYR A 229 -3.02 -0.94 0.98
CA TYR A 229 -3.25 -1.36 2.37
C TYR A 229 -3.66 -0.20 3.26
N THR A 230 -3.01 0.94 3.12
CA THR A 230 -3.36 2.16 3.87
C THR A 230 -4.78 2.61 3.56
N MET A 231 -5.22 2.55 2.28
CA MET A 231 -6.59 2.90 1.91
C MET A 231 -7.60 1.89 2.45
N VAL A 232 -7.31 0.59 2.42
CA VAL A 232 -8.18 -0.45 3.00
C VAL A 232 -8.36 -0.24 4.50
N ALA A 233 -7.27 -0.05 5.24
CA ALA A 233 -7.33 0.22 6.68
C ALA A 233 -8.10 1.50 6.99
N LYS A 234 -7.96 2.52 6.15
CA LYS A 234 -8.75 3.74 6.25
C LYS A 234 -10.24 3.49 6.05
N ASP A 235 -10.62 2.73 5.02
CA ASP A 235 -12.03 2.43 4.77
C ASP A 235 -12.65 1.61 5.91
N ILE A 236 -11.85 0.83 6.65
CA ILE A 236 -12.27 0.19 7.92
C ILE A 236 -12.50 1.25 9.02
N GLN A 237 -11.54 2.17 9.25
CA GLN A 237 -11.69 3.25 10.24
C GLN A 237 -12.87 4.19 9.94
N ASP A 238 -13.12 4.47 8.66
CA ASP A 238 -14.23 5.30 8.19
C ASP A 238 -15.58 4.55 8.29
N GLY A 239 -15.59 3.23 8.55
CA GLY A 239 -16.78 2.38 8.60
C GLY A 239 -17.35 2.01 7.22
N THR A 240 -16.63 2.32 6.14
CA THR A 240 -16.98 1.91 4.77
C THR A 240 -16.84 0.40 4.59
N PHE A 241 -15.79 -0.18 5.17
CA PHE A 241 -15.58 -1.61 5.26
C PHE A 241 -15.80 -2.05 6.71
N THR A 242 -16.47 -3.18 6.90
CA THR A 242 -16.83 -3.71 8.22
C THR A 242 -16.42 -5.18 8.33
N PHE A 243 -16.66 -5.81 9.48
CA PHE A 243 -16.44 -7.24 9.71
C PHE A 243 -17.79 -7.93 9.93
N GLN A 244 -17.86 -9.26 9.80
CA GLN A 244 -19.11 -9.97 10.10
C GLN A 244 -19.41 -9.91 11.59
N ASP A 245 -20.70 -9.86 11.94
CA ASP A 245 -21.15 -9.88 13.33
C ASP A 245 -20.55 -11.05 14.12
N LYS A 246 -20.53 -12.26 13.56
CA LYS A 246 -19.90 -13.41 14.20
C LYS A 246 -18.41 -13.20 14.50
N ASP A 247 -17.68 -12.53 13.60
CA ASP A 247 -16.24 -12.30 13.74
C ASP A 247 -16.00 -11.22 14.81
N ILE A 248 -16.96 -10.31 15.02
CA ILE A 248 -16.97 -9.32 16.10
C ILE A 248 -17.30 -9.98 17.45
N GLU A 249 -18.34 -10.83 17.48
CA GLU A 249 -18.77 -11.53 18.69
C GLU A 249 -17.71 -12.50 19.24
N GLU A 250 -16.97 -13.16 18.35
CA GLU A 250 -15.90 -14.09 18.71
C GLU A 250 -14.53 -13.42 18.92
N ALA A 251 -14.41 -12.13 18.59
CA ALA A 251 -13.13 -11.41 18.64
C ALA A 251 -12.68 -11.10 20.07
N GLY A 252 -11.47 -11.56 20.43
CA GLY A 252 -10.76 -11.09 21.61
C GLY A 252 -10.35 -9.61 21.52
N PRO A 253 -9.93 -8.98 22.64
CA PRO A 253 -9.58 -7.56 22.69
C PRO A 253 -8.43 -7.18 21.74
N SER A 254 -7.49 -8.09 21.48
CA SER A 254 -6.37 -7.87 20.56
C SER A 254 -6.68 -8.20 19.10
N SER A 255 -7.94 -8.52 18.77
CA SER A 255 -8.35 -8.85 17.40
C SER A 255 -8.31 -7.60 16.51
N PRO A 256 -7.87 -7.70 15.23
CA PRO A 256 -7.94 -6.59 14.28
C PRO A 256 -9.36 -6.04 14.11
N VAL A 257 -10.38 -6.87 14.32
CA VAL A 257 -11.80 -6.49 14.26
C VAL A 257 -12.15 -5.40 15.27
N ASN A 258 -11.54 -5.46 16.46
CA ASN A 258 -11.78 -4.51 17.55
C ASN A 258 -10.78 -3.34 17.51
N ILE A 259 -9.53 -3.61 17.11
CA ILE A 259 -8.45 -2.61 17.17
C ILE A 259 -8.54 -1.60 16.02
N ILE A 260 -8.66 -2.07 14.77
CA ILE A 260 -8.53 -1.19 13.60
C ILE A 260 -9.64 -0.12 13.57
N PRO A 261 -10.93 -0.43 13.76
CA PRO A 261 -11.99 0.58 13.73
C PRO A 261 -11.83 1.68 14.80
N GLU A 262 -11.22 1.35 15.93
CA GLU A 262 -11.06 2.27 17.07
C GLU A 262 -9.78 3.14 16.97
N THR A 263 -8.83 2.74 16.13
CA THR A 263 -7.66 3.57 15.87
C THR A 263 -8.05 4.86 15.15
N LYS A 264 -7.44 5.96 15.57
CA LYS A 264 -7.67 7.31 15.08
C LYS A 264 -6.70 7.67 13.98
N SER A 265 -5.56 6.99 13.84
CA SER A 265 -4.60 7.34 12.80
C SER A 265 -3.85 6.17 12.23
N ILE A 266 -3.32 6.33 11.01
CA ILE A 266 -2.53 5.30 10.32
C ILE A 266 -1.14 5.85 10.05
N ALA A 267 -0.11 5.10 10.42
CA ALA A 267 1.27 5.32 10.00
C ALA A 267 1.75 4.09 9.22
N ALA A 268 2.25 4.32 8.01
CA ALA A 268 2.58 3.24 7.08
C ALA A 268 4.07 3.28 6.73
N TYR A 269 4.74 2.14 6.84
CA TYR A 269 6.20 2.06 6.74
C TYR A 269 6.64 1.01 5.74
N PHE A 270 7.69 1.34 4.99
CA PHE A 270 8.47 0.33 4.27
C PHE A 270 9.53 -0.23 5.21
N LEU A 271 9.60 -1.56 5.31
CA LEU A 271 10.67 -2.29 5.98
C LEU A 271 11.55 -2.94 4.91
N THR A 272 12.66 -2.29 4.61
CA THR A 272 13.61 -2.73 3.58
C THR A 272 15.03 -2.71 4.12
N PRO A 273 15.92 -3.60 3.66
CA PRO A 273 17.34 -3.48 3.94
C PRO A 273 17.91 -2.18 3.35
N GLU A 274 18.62 -1.41 4.18
CA GLU A 274 19.23 -0.10 3.86
C GLU A 274 19.88 -0.03 2.48
N CYS A 275 20.68 -1.03 2.15
CA CYS A 275 21.54 -1.01 0.99
C CYS A 275 20.81 -1.14 -0.37
N HIS A 276 19.48 -1.35 -0.39
CA HIS A 276 18.76 -1.78 -1.60
C HIS A 276 17.35 -1.22 -1.80
N ASN A 277 17.11 0.06 -1.48
CA ASN A 277 15.90 0.73 -1.96
C ASN A 277 15.91 0.96 -3.48
N HIS A 278 14.72 0.95 -4.08
CA HIS A 278 14.58 1.38 -5.47
C HIS A 278 15.08 2.82 -5.59
N PRO A 279 15.90 3.18 -6.60
CA PRO A 279 16.50 4.52 -6.69
C PRO A 279 15.47 5.66 -6.55
N LEU A 280 14.33 5.51 -7.22
CA LEU A 280 13.24 6.50 -7.18
C LEU A 280 12.52 6.65 -5.83
N LEU A 281 12.82 5.82 -4.82
CA LEU A 281 12.34 5.93 -3.44
C LEU A 281 13.25 6.82 -2.56
N ASP A 282 14.24 7.49 -3.15
CA ASP A 282 15.21 8.30 -2.40
C ASP A 282 14.56 9.40 -1.56
N GLN A 283 15.18 9.75 -0.43
CA GLN A 283 14.66 10.69 0.58
C GLN A 283 15.12 12.15 0.36
N ASN A 284 15.41 12.55 -0.88
CA ASN A 284 15.74 13.93 -1.20
C ASN A 284 14.49 14.84 -1.17
N ASP A 285 14.67 16.17 -1.23
CA ASP A 285 13.64 17.23 -1.04
C ASP A 285 12.41 17.23 -2.00
N ARG A 286 12.23 16.17 -2.80
CA ARG A 286 11.04 15.90 -3.65
C ARG A 286 10.71 14.41 -3.68
N SER A 287 10.84 13.72 -2.55
CA SER A 287 10.62 12.29 -2.49
C SER A 287 9.17 11.92 -2.82
N ILE A 288 8.97 10.70 -3.33
CA ILE A 288 7.62 10.12 -3.50
C ILE A 288 6.87 10.10 -2.16
N ILE A 289 7.60 9.94 -1.06
CA ILE A 289 7.04 9.86 0.29
C ILE A 289 6.45 11.20 0.72
N ASP A 290 7.10 12.31 0.44
CA ASP A 290 6.59 13.64 0.77
C ASP A 290 5.33 13.96 -0.05
N LEU A 291 5.36 13.64 -1.35
CA LEU A 291 4.21 13.81 -2.24
C LEU A 291 2.98 13.04 -1.73
N LEU A 292 3.17 11.80 -1.28
CA LEU A 292 2.11 10.99 -0.69
C LEU A 292 1.63 11.56 0.65
N ASN A 293 2.56 11.94 1.53
CA ASN A 293 2.22 12.49 2.84
C ASN A 293 1.39 13.77 2.73
N ASP A 294 1.74 14.65 1.79
CA ASP A 294 0.99 15.89 1.58
C ASP A 294 -0.37 15.63 0.95
N ALA A 295 -0.47 14.73 -0.03
CA ALA A 295 -1.75 14.33 -0.61
C ALA A 295 -2.71 13.72 0.44
N MET A 296 -2.18 12.91 1.36
CA MET A 296 -2.94 12.30 2.46
C MET A 296 -3.44 13.34 3.47
N LYS A 297 -2.60 14.31 3.85
CA LYS A 297 -3.00 15.44 4.72
C LYS A 297 -4.11 16.27 4.07
N ASP A 298 -4.04 16.47 2.76
CA ASP A 298 -5.03 17.25 2.04
C ASP A 298 -6.34 16.50 1.84
N ASP A 299 -6.31 15.19 1.56
CA ASP A 299 -7.52 14.34 1.52
C ASP A 299 -8.23 14.35 2.87
N PHE A 300 -7.46 14.25 3.95
CA PHE A 300 -7.99 14.35 5.31
C PHE A 300 -8.80 15.63 5.54
N LYS A 301 -8.20 16.78 5.22
CA LYS A 301 -8.86 18.09 5.34
C LYS A 301 -10.15 18.11 4.49
N ARG A 302 -10.11 17.58 3.27
CA ARG A 302 -11.28 17.51 2.38
C ARG A 302 -12.42 16.67 2.95
N ARG A 303 -12.12 15.49 3.53
CA ARG A 303 -13.14 14.60 4.11
C ARG A 303 -13.75 15.17 5.39
N LYS A 304 -12.94 15.78 6.28
CA LYS A 304 -13.44 16.42 7.51
C LYS A 304 -14.46 17.53 7.22
N MET A 305 -14.29 18.27 6.12
CA MET A 305 -15.27 19.27 5.68
C MET A 305 -16.59 18.67 5.18
N LYS A 306 -16.61 17.40 4.75
CA LYS A 306 -17.80 16.71 4.22
C LYS A 306 -18.56 15.90 5.28
N SER A 307 -17.90 15.44 6.34
CA SER A 307 -18.53 14.69 7.44
C SER A 307 -17.90 15.08 8.79
N PRO A 308 -18.55 15.95 9.59
CA PRO A 308 -17.94 16.50 10.80
C PRO A 308 -17.89 15.54 12.01
N HIS A 309 -18.41 14.31 11.91
CA HIS A 309 -18.76 13.50 13.09
C HIS A 309 -17.71 12.47 13.55
N ARG A 310 -16.55 12.32 12.90
CA ARG A 310 -15.38 11.61 13.48
C ARG A 310 -14.04 12.22 13.01
N PRO A 311 -13.23 12.84 13.90
CA PRO A 311 -11.87 13.24 13.55
C PRO A 311 -10.94 12.02 13.58
N ILE A 312 -10.61 11.50 12.41
CA ILE A 312 -9.46 10.61 12.20
C ILE A 312 -8.22 11.52 12.00
N HIS A 313 -7.01 11.14 12.33
CA HIS A 313 -5.76 11.86 12.04
C HIS A 313 -4.89 10.96 11.16
N PHE A 314 -3.98 11.48 10.36
CA PHE A 314 -3.04 10.62 9.61
C PHE A 314 -1.64 10.73 10.20
N GLY A 315 -1.02 9.59 10.44
CA GLY A 315 0.41 9.46 10.68
C GLY A 315 1.19 9.53 9.37
N LYS A 316 2.50 9.79 9.46
CA LYS A 316 3.39 9.88 8.30
C LYS A 316 3.59 8.50 7.64
N ILE A 317 3.67 8.46 6.32
CA ILE A 317 4.32 7.40 5.55
C ILE A 317 5.83 7.64 5.65
N GLY A 318 6.61 6.60 5.95
CA GLY A 318 8.06 6.72 6.11
C GLY A 318 8.83 5.53 5.54
N ILE A 319 10.09 5.75 5.18
CA ILE A 319 11.08 4.71 4.89
C ILE A 319 12.02 4.66 6.09
N HIS A 320 12.21 3.49 6.70
CA HIS A 320 13.20 3.33 7.76
C HIS A 320 14.45 2.62 7.23
N VAL A 321 15.60 3.29 7.31
CA VAL A 321 16.90 2.79 6.88
C VAL A 321 17.99 3.33 7.82
N LYS A 322 18.55 2.46 8.70
CA LYS A 322 20.00 2.40 9.01
C LYS A 322 20.47 1.19 9.84
N ASP A 323 21.45 0.51 9.25
CA ASP A 323 22.63 -0.27 9.65
C ASP A 323 22.62 -1.43 10.66
N GLN A 324 23.48 -2.41 10.34
CA GLN A 324 23.72 -3.64 11.08
C GLN A 324 24.35 -3.37 12.46
N SER A 325 23.52 -3.15 13.46
CA SER A 325 23.72 -3.63 14.84
C SER A 325 22.43 -3.34 15.59
N PHE A 326 22.00 -4.27 16.44
CA PHE A 326 20.94 -3.95 17.39
C PHE A 326 21.48 -2.89 18.35
N GLU A 327 21.02 -1.64 18.22
CA GLU A 327 20.82 -0.71 19.33
C GLU A 327 19.95 0.47 18.91
N PHE A 328 19.17 0.96 19.88
CA PHE A 328 18.11 1.95 19.73
C PHE A 328 18.67 3.38 19.67
N LEU A 329 18.05 4.22 18.81
CA LEU A 329 18.02 5.70 18.81
C LEU A 329 19.36 6.46 18.72
N VAL A 330 19.33 7.63 18.06
CA VAL A 330 20.20 8.74 18.47
C VAL A 330 19.38 10.04 18.45
N CYS A 331 18.86 10.42 19.61
CA CYS A 331 19.03 11.79 20.11
C CYS A 331 19.98 11.63 21.30
N GLU A 332 21.01 12.48 21.37
CA GLU A 332 22.17 12.46 22.30
C GLU A 332 22.15 11.44 23.45
#